data_AF-A0A0C1JPV9-F1
#
_entry.id   AF-A0A0C1JPV9-F1
#
_cell.length_a   1.000
_cell.length_b   1.000
_cell.length_c   1.000
_cell.angle_alpha   90.00
_cell.angle_beta   90.00
_cell.angle_gamma   90.00
#
_symmetry.space_group_name_H-M   'P 1'
#
loop_
_entity.id
_entity.type
_entity.pdbx_description
1 polymer ?
#
loop_
_entity_poly.entity_id
_entity_poly.type
_entity_poly.pdbx_seq_one_letter_code
_entity_poly.pdbx_strand_id
1 'polypeptide(L)'
;MQRIFIFLYSLFACIFTMNPLTPIALKDTQEAKNDLRILELLPNFLCPLAVDPGIPADFIALSPRETLDPYDWSYWGPKDVLKAYFENPTSLKVPILRVKLSPNVAQTGLNSFNNQESLKMLEKEDPKGFVSIETQWGDYPILAIRTQREGQLIFMAWVGLNDPGAGWSLMFNLVYPEKKGHPNKEDRQLWESLIMKTTQLKDGDYFKACGQDLQEGYTLVNVGGAKLKMLAEKRQSDGTLQVVIIPEGSDVEFHYVDMMECLMGAKWKYGESIVKVYGEIAVNNENVKSTTDYVTSIFFKTVPEFSFKKGDGKKLLIFQKICDKTD
;
A
#
# COMPACT_ATOMS: atom_id res chain seq x y z
N MET A 1 -66.04 13.86 44.89
CA MET A 1 -65.26 15.09 45.12
C MET A 1 -63.81 14.68 45.28
N GLN A 2 -62.97 14.71 44.24
CA GLN A 2 -62.43 15.87 43.53
C GLN A 2 -60.96 16.02 43.93
N ARG A 3 -60.09 15.32 43.21
CA ARG A 3 -58.78 15.80 42.74
C ARG A 3 -58.48 15.11 41.41
N ILE A 4 -59.30 15.47 40.43
CA ILE A 4 -58.96 15.44 39.02
C ILE A 4 -58.67 16.90 38.65
N PHE A 5 -57.76 17.10 37.71
CA PHE A 5 -57.39 18.34 37.01
C PHE A 5 -56.33 19.19 37.70
N ILE A 6 -55.07 18.95 37.31
CA ILE A 6 -54.34 19.89 36.44
C ILE A 6 -53.34 19.06 35.60
N PHE A 7 -53.63 18.97 34.30
CA PHE A 7 -52.69 18.91 33.16
C PHE A 7 -51.77 17.67 33.06
N LEU A 8 -51.91 16.68 32.16
CA LEU A 8 -52.51 16.64 30.81
C LEU A 8 -52.03 17.76 29.86
N TYR A 9 -50.73 18.04 29.87
CA TYR A 9 -49.97 18.59 28.74
C TYR A 9 -48.48 18.25 28.95
N SER A 10 -48.06 17.13 28.39
CA SER A 10 -46.68 16.71 28.04
C SER A 10 -46.59 15.19 27.86
N LEU A 11 -47.67 14.59 27.35
CA LEU A 11 -47.48 13.66 26.23
C LEU A 11 -46.89 14.51 25.10
N PHE A 12 -45.57 14.48 24.93
CA PHE A 12 -44.85 14.58 23.66
C PHE A 12 -43.36 14.79 23.96
N ALA A 13 -42.56 13.79 23.57
CA ALA A 13 -41.14 13.93 23.25
C ALA A 13 -40.25 14.51 24.37
N CYS A 14 -39.56 13.64 25.11
CA CYS A 14 -38.13 13.81 25.31
C CYS A 14 -37.48 12.58 25.96
N ILE A 15 -36.85 11.81 25.07
CA ILE A 15 -35.61 11.08 25.31
C ILE A 15 -35.75 9.81 26.18
N PHE A 16 -36.47 8.83 25.62
CA PHE A 16 -35.84 7.52 25.48
C PHE A 16 -34.51 7.74 24.74
N THR A 17 -33.38 7.74 25.44
CA THR A 17 -32.10 7.37 24.79
C THR A 17 -32.13 5.87 24.56
N MET A 18 -33.08 5.43 23.73
CA MET A 18 -32.73 4.44 22.74
C MET A 18 -31.65 5.14 21.92
N ASN A 19 -30.38 4.89 22.27
CA ASN A 19 -29.38 4.89 21.22
C ASN A 19 -29.98 3.99 20.16
N PRO A 20 -30.28 4.49 18.96
CA PRO A 20 -30.34 3.56 17.86
C PRO A 20 -28.93 2.98 17.84
N LEU A 21 -28.81 1.74 18.34
CA LEU A 21 -27.95 0.76 17.71
C LEU A 21 -28.42 0.75 16.27
N THR A 22 -27.98 1.75 15.52
CA THR A 22 -27.84 1.68 14.10
C THR A 22 -26.68 0.71 14.01
N PRO A 23 -26.89 -0.59 13.76
CA PRO A 23 -25.80 -1.38 13.22
C PRO A 23 -25.31 -0.53 12.06
N ILE A 24 -24.01 -0.16 12.08
CA ILE A 24 -23.41 0.57 10.97
C ILE A 24 -23.85 -0.20 9.73
N ALA A 25 -24.79 0.38 9.00
CA ALA A 25 -25.38 -0.27 7.86
C ALA A 25 -24.19 -0.60 6.97
N LEU A 26 -24.16 -1.83 6.47
CA LEU A 26 -23.18 -2.30 5.49
C LEU A 26 -23.48 -1.55 4.18
N LYS A 27 -23.25 -0.25 4.20
CA LYS A 27 -23.51 0.77 3.18
C LYS A 27 -22.34 1.74 3.11
N ASP A 28 -21.15 1.25 3.43
CA ASP A 28 -19.91 1.81 2.92
C ASP A 28 -19.32 0.83 1.91
N THR A 29 -20.07 0.49 0.86
CA THR A 29 -19.47 0.22 -0.46
C THR A 29 -19.11 1.55 -1.12
N GLN A 30 -18.56 2.48 -0.33
CA GLN A 30 -17.70 3.48 -0.89
C GLN A 30 -16.40 2.72 -1.06
N GLU A 31 -16.20 2.15 -2.25
CA GLU A 31 -14.85 1.84 -2.73
C GLU A 31 -14.04 3.08 -2.37
N ALA A 32 -13.20 2.99 -1.33
CA ALA A 32 -12.29 4.06 -0.99
C ALA A 32 -11.46 4.21 -2.25
N LYS A 33 -11.80 5.21 -3.07
CA LYS A 33 -11.06 5.51 -4.28
C LYS A 33 -9.64 5.70 -3.79
N ASN A 34 -8.73 4.83 -4.22
CA ASN A 34 -7.32 4.93 -3.85
C ASN A 34 -6.86 6.31 -4.30
N ASP A 35 -6.74 7.24 -3.36
CA ASP A 35 -6.32 8.62 -3.56
C ASP A 35 -4.80 8.72 -3.68
N LEU A 36 -4.09 7.64 -3.30
CA LEU A 36 -2.65 7.54 -3.43
C LEU A 36 -2.28 7.10 -4.84
N ARG A 37 -1.62 8.02 -5.54
CA ARG A 37 -1.13 7.86 -6.91
C ARG A 37 -0.29 6.59 -7.12
N ILE A 38 0.53 6.21 -6.15
CA ILE A 38 1.40 5.03 -6.29
C ILE A 38 0.60 3.73 -6.37
N LEU A 39 -0.58 3.66 -5.76
CA LEU A 39 -1.48 2.51 -5.84
C LEU A 39 -2.15 2.40 -7.22
N GLU A 40 -2.30 3.51 -7.94
CA GLU A 40 -2.77 3.51 -9.34
C GLU A 40 -1.65 3.09 -10.32
N LEU A 41 -0.39 3.39 -9.99
CA LEU A 41 0.77 3.12 -10.84
C LEU A 41 1.34 1.70 -10.66
N LEU A 42 1.19 1.13 -9.46
CA LEU A 42 1.58 -0.23 -9.10
C LEU A 42 0.40 -0.99 -8.47
N PRO A 43 -0.71 -1.17 -9.20
CA PRO A 43 -1.81 -1.96 -8.67
C PRO A 43 -1.38 -3.42 -8.53
N ASN A 44 -1.95 -4.12 -7.56
CA ASN A 44 -1.70 -5.55 -7.28
C ASN A 44 -0.29 -5.88 -6.77
N PHE A 45 0.50 -4.88 -6.40
CA PHE A 45 1.72 -5.14 -5.65
C PHE A 45 1.37 -5.52 -4.21
N LEU A 46 1.98 -6.59 -3.68
CA LEU A 46 1.75 -7.03 -2.30
C LEU A 46 2.20 -5.96 -1.29
N CYS A 47 3.34 -5.32 -1.56
CA CYS A 47 3.89 -4.24 -0.74
C CYS A 47 4.29 -3.06 -1.65
N PRO A 48 3.33 -2.26 -2.13
CA PRO A 48 3.67 -1.16 -3.03
C PRO A 48 4.51 -0.12 -2.28
N LEU A 49 5.38 0.57 -3.01
CA LEU A 49 6.26 1.58 -2.45
C LEU A 49 5.43 2.70 -1.81
N ALA A 50 5.67 2.99 -0.53
CA ALA A 50 5.02 4.11 0.15
C ALA A 50 5.65 5.47 -0.21
N VAL A 51 5.57 5.84 -1.48
CA VAL A 51 6.22 7.03 -2.06
C VAL A 51 5.26 7.86 -2.90
N ASP A 52 5.49 9.17 -2.96
CA ASP A 52 4.91 10.06 -3.97
C ASP A 52 5.89 10.18 -5.15
N PRO A 53 5.56 9.60 -6.32
CA PRO A 53 6.51 9.49 -7.42
C PRO A 53 6.72 10.84 -8.11
N GLY A 54 7.99 11.23 -8.27
CA GLY A 54 8.45 12.49 -8.87
C GLY A 54 8.27 12.57 -10.39
N ILE A 55 7.10 12.19 -10.90
CA ILE A 55 6.75 12.12 -12.33
C ILE A 55 5.53 13.01 -12.64
N PRO A 56 5.30 13.42 -13.91
CA PRO A 56 4.19 14.31 -14.28
C PRO A 56 2.81 13.73 -13.93
N ALA A 57 1.88 14.52 -13.38
CA ALA A 57 0.61 14.05 -12.80
C ALA A 57 -0.32 13.30 -13.78
N ASP A 58 -0.19 13.53 -15.08
CA ASP A 58 -0.96 12.90 -16.16
C ASP A 58 -0.46 11.49 -16.52
N PHE A 59 0.65 11.04 -15.93
CA PHE A 59 1.17 9.69 -16.14
C PHE A 59 0.28 8.65 -15.45
N ILE A 60 -0.13 7.65 -16.22
CA ILE A 60 -0.86 6.46 -15.76
C ILE A 60 -0.02 5.21 -16.02
N ALA A 61 -0.38 4.09 -15.38
CA ALA A 61 0.20 2.78 -15.69
C ALA A 61 -0.67 2.02 -16.70
N LEU A 62 -0.05 1.46 -17.74
CA LEU A 62 -0.67 0.52 -18.67
C LEU A 62 0.29 -0.63 -19.02
N SER A 63 -0.29 -1.75 -19.43
CA SER A 63 0.42 -2.91 -19.97
C SER A 63 -0.07 -3.20 -21.38
N PRO A 64 0.78 -3.69 -22.30
CA PRO A 64 0.36 -4.21 -23.60
C PRO A 64 -0.65 -5.36 -23.50
N ARG A 65 -0.69 -6.06 -22.36
CA ARG A 65 -1.60 -7.19 -22.08
C ARG A 65 -2.87 -6.76 -21.34
N GLU A 66 -3.09 -5.46 -21.17
CA GLU A 66 -4.17 -4.83 -20.38
C GLU A 66 -4.12 -5.11 -18.87
N THR A 67 -3.64 -6.29 -18.45
CA THR A 67 -3.39 -6.63 -17.05
C THR A 67 -2.03 -6.11 -16.60
N LEU A 68 -2.01 -5.43 -15.46
CA LEU A 68 -0.82 -4.97 -14.77
C LEU A 68 -0.30 -6.10 -13.86
N ASP A 69 0.50 -6.97 -14.46
CA ASP A 69 1.26 -8.01 -13.75
C ASP A 69 2.62 -7.42 -13.32
N PRO A 70 2.97 -7.45 -12.02
CA PRO A 70 4.24 -6.90 -11.53
C PRO A 70 5.47 -7.63 -12.05
N TYR A 71 5.37 -8.87 -12.55
CA TYR A 71 6.48 -9.62 -13.13
C TYR A 71 6.72 -9.28 -14.61
N ASP A 72 5.72 -8.71 -15.28
CA ASP A 72 5.84 -8.17 -16.64
C ASP A 72 6.14 -6.67 -16.63
N TRP A 73 6.47 -6.12 -17.80
CA TRP A 73 6.66 -4.67 -17.93
C TRP A 73 5.31 -3.93 -17.85
N SER A 74 5.16 -3.11 -16.82
CA SER A 74 4.20 -2.01 -16.78
C SER A 74 4.85 -0.72 -17.29
N TYR A 75 4.10 0.13 -17.98
CA TYR A 75 4.60 1.37 -18.58
C TYR A 75 3.87 2.57 -17.99
N TRP A 76 4.64 3.57 -17.56
CA TRP A 76 4.13 4.82 -17.03
C TRP A 76 4.33 5.96 -18.02
N GLY A 77 3.23 6.64 -18.35
CA GLY A 77 3.23 7.71 -19.34
C GLY A 77 1.83 8.24 -19.62
N PRO A 78 1.70 9.26 -20.48
CA PRO A 78 0.39 9.75 -20.92
C PRO A 78 -0.36 8.66 -21.69
N LYS A 79 -1.65 8.50 -21.40
CA LYS A 79 -2.49 7.40 -21.91
C LYS A 79 -2.38 7.19 -23.42
N ASP A 80 -2.52 8.26 -24.21
CA ASP A 80 -2.52 8.18 -25.67
C ASP A 80 -1.12 7.88 -26.22
N VAL A 81 -0.07 8.31 -25.52
CA VAL A 81 1.33 8.01 -25.88
C VAL A 81 1.61 6.53 -25.67
N LEU A 82 1.19 5.97 -24.54
CA LEU A 82 1.37 4.55 -24.22
C LEU A 82 0.64 3.66 -25.23
N LYS A 83 -0.62 3.98 -25.56
CA LYS A 83 -1.40 3.24 -26.56
C LYS A 83 -0.70 3.23 -27.93
N ALA A 84 -0.28 4.40 -28.41
CA ALA A 84 0.45 4.50 -29.67
C ALA A 84 1.77 3.71 -29.65
N TYR A 85 2.51 3.77 -28.52
CA TYR A 85 3.76 3.03 -28.36
C TYR A 85 3.57 1.51 -28.39
N PHE A 86 2.47 0.99 -27.84
CA PHE A 86 2.18 -0.45 -27.87
C PHE A 86 1.81 -0.94 -29.27
N GLU A 87 1.16 -0.10 -30.08
CA GLU A 87 0.89 -0.40 -31.49
C GLU A 87 2.16 -0.31 -32.35
N ASN A 88 3.00 0.71 -32.10
CA ASN A 88 4.25 0.92 -32.81
C ASN A 88 5.31 1.59 -31.90
N PRO A 89 6.30 0.84 -31.41
CA PRO A 89 7.33 1.40 -30.52
C PRO A 89 8.11 2.60 -31.10
N THR A 90 8.24 2.68 -32.42
CA THR A 90 8.93 3.79 -33.11
C THR A 90 8.12 5.10 -33.11
N SER A 91 6.84 5.06 -32.73
CA SER A 91 5.97 6.23 -32.69
C SER A 91 6.20 7.12 -31.48
N LEU A 92 7.06 6.73 -30.54
CA LEU A 92 7.27 7.45 -29.29
C LEU A 92 7.71 8.90 -29.54
N LYS A 93 6.99 9.85 -28.94
CA LYS A 93 7.24 11.30 -29.10
C LYS A 93 7.74 11.97 -27.82
N VAL A 94 7.45 11.38 -26.67
CA VAL A 94 7.83 11.88 -25.34
C VAL A 94 8.35 10.70 -24.52
N PRO A 95 9.21 10.93 -23.52
CA PRO A 95 9.76 9.85 -22.71
C PRO A 95 8.67 9.20 -21.85
N ILE A 96 8.83 7.90 -21.63
CA ILE A 96 8.01 7.08 -20.73
C ILE A 96 8.92 6.27 -19.82
N LEU A 97 8.35 5.74 -18.74
CA LEU A 97 9.06 4.80 -17.87
C LEU A 97 8.47 3.41 -18.07
N ARG A 98 9.30 2.38 -17.95
CA ARG A 98 8.81 1.01 -17.75
C ARG A 98 9.32 0.47 -16.44
N VAL A 99 8.47 -0.25 -15.73
CA VAL A 99 8.69 -0.78 -14.40
C VAL A 99 8.32 -2.25 -14.34
N LYS A 100 9.08 -3.05 -13.58
CA LYS A 100 8.72 -4.43 -13.22
C LYS A 100 9.49 -4.91 -12.01
N LEU A 101 9.06 -6.02 -11.42
CA LEU A 101 9.87 -6.82 -10.51
C LEU A 101 11.06 -7.44 -11.24
N SER A 102 12.23 -7.33 -10.63
CA SER A 102 13.47 -7.88 -11.14
C SER A 102 14.17 -8.70 -10.06
N PRO A 103 14.50 -9.97 -10.32
CA PRO A 103 15.31 -10.78 -9.41
C PRO A 103 16.82 -10.58 -9.66
N ASN A 104 17.20 -9.88 -10.74
CA ASN A 104 18.58 -9.81 -11.21
C ASN A 104 19.49 -8.95 -10.32
N VAL A 105 18.91 -7.95 -9.66
CA VAL A 105 19.60 -7.06 -8.72
C VAL A 105 18.75 -7.03 -7.47
N ALA A 106 19.12 -7.87 -6.50
CA ALA A 106 18.39 -8.01 -5.26
C ALA A 106 18.96 -7.05 -4.21
N GLN A 107 18.08 -6.49 -3.38
CA GLN A 107 18.48 -5.85 -2.14
C GLN A 107 19.06 -6.92 -1.21
N THR A 108 20.25 -6.70 -0.66
CA THR A 108 20.94 -7.65 0.24
C THR A 108 21.07 -7.13 1.68
N GLY A 109 20.71 -5.87 1.89
CA GLY A 109 20.79 -5.18 3.17
C GLY A 109 20.04 -3.86 3.08
N LEU A 110 20.13 -3.03 4.12
CA LEU A 110 19.38 -1.77 4.19
C LEU A 110 19.61 -0.88 2.95
N ASN A 111 20.86 -0.73 2.52
CA ASN A 111 21.26 0.13 1.40
C ASN A 111 22.22 -0.57 0.43
N SER A 112 22.09 -1.89 0.25
CA SER A 112 23.03 -2.68 -0.55
C SER A 112 22.34 -3.58 -1.55
N PHE A 113 23.02 -3.85 -2.67
CA PHE A 113 22.55 -4.74 -3.73
C PHE A 113 23.62 -5.79 -4.09
N ASN A 114 23.19 -6.97 -4.56
CA ASN A 114 24.08 -8.10 -4.88
C ASN A 114 24.93 -7.91 -6.15
N ASN A 115 24.66 -6.92 -7.00
CA ASN A 115 25.22 -6.83 -8.35
C ASN A 115 26.40 -5.84 -8.51
N GLN A 116 27.10 -5.51 -7.41
CA GLN A 116 28.19 -4.54 -7.46
C GLN A 116 29.37 -4.96 -8.36
N GLU A 117 29.64 -6.27 -8.50
CA GLU A 117 30.75 -6.73 -9.36
C GLU A 117 30.47 -6.54 -10.85
N SER A 118 29.27 -6.86 -11.32
CA SER A 118 28.88 -6.64 -12.72
C SER A 118 28.89 -5.15 -13.07
N LEU A 119 28.47 -4.28 -12.15
CA LEU A 119 28.53 -2.83 -12.35
C LEU A 119 29.97 -2.33 -12.44
N LYS A 120 30.89 -2.86 -11.62
CA LYS A 120 32.33 -2.56 -11.73
C LYS A 120 32.91 -3.02 -13.07
N MET A 121 32.41 -4.10 -13.68
CA MET A 121 32.84 -4.50 -15.03
C MET A 121 32.36 -3.50 -16.08
N LEU A 122 31.08 -3.09 -16.04
CA LEU A 122 30.54 -2.08 -16.95
C LEU A 122 31.28 -0.74 -16.84
N GLU A 123 31.61 -0.33 -15.61
CA GLU A 123 32.41 0.87 -15.38
C GLU A 123 33.82 0.75 -15.96
N LYS A 124 34.45 -0.43 -15.90
CA LYS A 124 35.78 -0.65 -16.49
C LYS A 124 35.74 -0.66 -18.02
N GLU A 125 34.67 -1.19 -18.61
CA GLU A 125 34.50 -1.26 -20.08
C GLU A 125 34.24 0.13 -20.68
N ASP A 126 33.47 0.98 -20.00
CA ASP A 126 33.19 2.35 -20.43
C ASP A 126 33.21 3.36 -19.25
N PRO A 127 34.40 3.73 -18.75
CA PRO A 127 34.52 4.56 -17.56
C PRO A 127 34.05 6.02 -17.75
N LYS A 128 33.85 6.46 -19.00
CA LYS A 128 33.38 7.82 -19.31
C LYS A 128 31.88 7.87 -19.56
N GLY A 129 31.30 6.82 -20.15
CA GLY A 129 29.86 6.74 -20.40
C GLY A 129 29.08 6.12 -19.24
N PHE A 130 29.74 5.33 -18.39
CA PHE A 130 29.13 4.77 -17.18
C PHE A 130 29.03 5.80 -16.05
N VAL A 131 27.87 5.87 -15.42
CA VAL A 131 27.63 6.60 -14.17
C VAL A 131 26.74 5.73 -13.30
N SER A 132 27.07 5.62 -12.02
CA SER A 132 26.18 5.04 -11.00
C SER A 132 25.83 6.09 -9.96
N ILE A 133 24.62 5.99 -9.41
CA ILE A 133 24.10 6.82 -8.34
C ILE A 133 23.44 5.89 -7.34
N GLU A 134 23.91 5.95 -6.09
CA GLU A 134 23.26 5.32 -4.96
C GLU A 134 22.53 6.40 -4.15
N THR A 135 21.24 6.20 -3.94
CA THR A 135 20.37 7.15 -3.20
C THR A 135 19.19 6.38 -2.59
N GLN A 136 18.14 7.08 -2.13
CA GLN A 136 16.97 6.45 -1.53
C GLN A 136 15.70 7.30 -1.69
N TRP A 137 14.55 6.65 -1.79
CA TRP A 137 13.23 7.28 -1.64
C TRP A 137 12.74 7.05 -0.22
N GLY A 138 13.19 7.90 0.71
CA GLY A 138 12.96 7.65 2.14
C GLY A 138 13.64 6.37 2.59
N ASP A 139 12.86 5.38 3.01
CA ASP A 139 13.38 4.08 3.47
C ASP A 139 13.77 3.13 2.33
N TYR A 140 13.43 3.42 1.06
CA TYR A 140 13.67 2.51 -0.07
C TYR A 140 15.01 2.81 -0.77
N PRO A 141 16.02 1.93 -0.72
CA PRO A 141 17.32 2.19 -1.34
C PRO A 141 17.24 2.10 -2.86
N ILE A 142 18.10 2.85 -3.55
CA ILE A 142 18.11 2.97 -5.00
C ILE A 142 19.52 2.85 -5.52
N LEU A 143 19.66 2.01 -6.54
CA LEU A 143 20.84 1.94 -7.39
C LEU A 143 20.43 2.33 -8.80
N ALA A 144 20.79 3.53 -9.24
CA ALA A 144 20.56 4.01 -10.58
C ALA A 144 21.85 4.01 -11.39
N ILE A 145 21.77 3.64 -12.66
CA ILE A 145 22.88 3.66 -13.59
C ILE A 145 22.51 4.38 -14.88
N ARG A 146 23.53 4.96 -15.49
CA ARG A 146 23.54 5.40 -16.88
C ARG A 146 24.73 4.73 -17.55
N THR A 147 24.52 4.12 -18.71
CA THR A 147 25.59 3.50 -19.51
C THR A 147 25.33 3.71 -21.00
N GLN A 148 26.32 3.43 -21.84
CA GLN A 148 26.16 3.43 -23.30
C GLN A 148 26.39 2.04 -23.85
N ARG A 149 25.48 1.56 -24.71
CA ARG A 149 25.63 0.29 -25.43
C ARG A 149 25.17 0.48 -26.86
N GLU A 150 25.98 0.02 -27.81
CA GLU A 150 25.66 0.10 -29.25
C GLU A 150 25.29 1.53 -29.71
N GLY A 151 25.93 2.54 -29.10
CA GLY A 151 25.67 3.95 -29.39
C GLY A 151 24.45 4.54 -28.67
N GLN A 152 23.63 3.73 -27.99
CA GLN A 152 22.44 4.17 -27.26
C GLN A 152 22.72 4.36 -25.77
N LEU A 153 22.20 5.44 -25.19
CA LEU A 153 22.26 5.68 -23.75
C LEU A 153 21.16 4.89 -23.03
N ILE A 154 21.52 4.15 -21.99
CA ILE A 154 20.61 3.34 -21.18
C ILE A 154 20.54 3.95 -19.79
N PHE A 155 19.32 4.18 -19.30
CA PHE A 155 19.06 4.61 -17.94
C PHE A 155 18.23 3.54 -17.24
N MET A 156 18.73 3.07 -16.11
CA MET A 156 18.15 1.95 -15.38
C MET A 156 18.29 2.20 -13.88
N ALA A 157 17.30 1.80 -13.10
CA ALA A 157 17.38 1.88 -11.65
C ALA A 157 16.73 0.65 -11.01
N TRP A 158 17.28 0.23 -9.88
CA TRP A 158 16.70 -0.77 -9.01
C TRP A 158 16.36 -0.14 -7.68
N VAL A 159 15.10 -0.30 -7.26
CA VAL A 159 14.57 0.21 -6.01
C VAL A 159 14.32 -0.99 -5.10
N GLY A 160 14.99 -1.01 -3.95
CA GLY A 160 14.77 -2.03 -2.93
C GLY A 160 13.37 -1.94 -2.34
N LEU A 161 12.83 -3.08 -1.94
CA LEU A 161 11.46 -3.20 -1.39
C LEU A 161 11.43 -3.31 0.13
N ASN A 162 12.58 -3.08 0.78
CA ASN A 162 12.78 -3.26 2.22
C ASN A 162 12.50 -4.67 2.72
N ASP A 163 12.69 -5.64 1.83
CA ASP A 163 12.73 -7.06 2.13
C ASP A 163 14.00 -7.67 1.50
N PRO A 164 15.16 -7.52 2.18
CA PRO A 164 16.43 -8.07 1.68
C PRO A 164 16.43 -9.60 1.55
N GLY A 165 15.49 -10.31 2.19
CA GLY A 165 15.36 -11.76 2.12
C GLY A 165 14.58 -12.24 0.90
N ALA A 166 13.65 -11.43 0.39
CA ALA A 166 12.81 -11.81 -0.75
C ALA A 166 13.56 -11.87 -2.09
N GLY A 167 14.68 -11.16 -2.23
CA GLY A 167 15.50 -11.22 -3.44
C GLY A 167 14.97 -10.42 -4.63
N TRP A 168 14.03 -9.51 -4.42
CA TRP A 168 13.39 -8.73 -5.48
C TRP A 168 13.66 -7.23 -5.34
N SER A 169 13.71 -6.54 -6.48
CA SER A 169 13.68 -5.08 -6.57
C SER A 169 12.71 -4.62 -7.65
N LEU A 170 12.24 -3.38 -7.56
CA LEU A 170 11.56 -2.73 -8.68
C LEU A 170 12.58 -2.13 -9.63
N MET A 171 12.59 -2.63 -10.87
CA MET A 171 13.45 -2.17 -11.93
C MET A 171 12.72 -1.13 -12.78
N PHE A 172 13.31 0.06 -12.88
CA PHE A 172 12.85 1.16 -13.73
C PHE A 172 13.79 1.36 -14.91
N ASN A 173 13.23 1.63 -16.08
CA ASN A 173 13.97 2.06 -17.27
C ASN A 173 13.34 3.29 -17.89
N LEU A 174 14.17 4.24 -18.31
CA LEU A 174 13.74 5.30 -19.21
C LEU A 174 13.62 4.75 -20.63
N VAL A 175 12.48 4.98 -21.28
CA VAL A 175 12.31 4.77 -22.71
C VAL A 175 12.05 6.14 -23.34
N TYR A 176 12.83 6.50 -24.35
CA TYR A 176 12.77 7.81 -24.99
C TYR A 176 12.74 7.67 -26.51
N PRO A 177 12.30 8.70 -27.26
CA PRO A 177 12.20 8.64 -28.72
C PRO A 177 13.51 8.24 -29.41
N GLU A 178 13.47 7.27 -30.31
CA GLU A 178 14.63 6.82 -31.10
C GLU A 178 14.89 7.76 -32.29
N LYS A 179 15.26 9.00 -31.98
CA LYS A 179 15.52 10.05 -32.98
C LYS A 179 16.82 10.79 -32.65
N LYS A 180 17.43 11.37 -33.70
CA LYS A 180 18.65 12.18 -33.54
C LYS A 180 18.41 13.30 -32.53
N GLY A 181 19.32 13.44 -31.56
CA GLY A 181 19.25 14.44 -30.50
C GLY A 181 18.61 13.95 -29.19
N HIS A 182 18.10 12.72 -29.16
CA HIS A 182 17.65 12.06 -27.93
C HIS A 182 18.75 11.16 -27.33
N PRO A 183 18.76 10.95 -25.99
CA PRO A 183 17.91 11.61 -25.01
C PRO A 183 18.21 13.11 -24.91
N ASN A 184 17.16 13.92 -24.94
CA ASN A 184 17.25 15.38 -24.85
C ASN A 184 17.18 15.83 -23.38
N LYS A 185 17.01 17.14 -23.13
CA LYS A 185 16.91 17.67 -21.76
C LYS A 185 15.65 17.18 -21.03
N GLU A 186 14.53 17.08 -21.72
CA GLU A 186 13.23 16.66 -21.16
C GLU A 186 13.25 15.17 -20.79
N ASP A 187 13.83 14.33 -21.64
CA ASP A 187 14.03 12.89 -21.36
C ASP A 187 14.84 12.69 -20.08
N ARG A 188 15.96 13.41 -19.97
CA ARG A 188 16.80 13.38 -18.76
C ARG A 188 16.07 13.95 -17.55
N GLN A 189 15.27 15.00 -17.71
CA GLN A 189 14.54 15.61 -16.62
C GLN A 189 13.47 14.68 -16.04
N LEU A 190 12.79 13.87 -16.86
CA LEU A 190 11.87 12.84 -16.35
C LEU A 190 12.63 11.84 -15.47
N TRP A 191 13.76 11.33 -15.97
CA TRP A 191 14.60 10.39 -15.22
C TRP A 191 15.13 10.99 -13.91
N GLU A 192 15.74 12.16 -13.98
CA GLU A 192 16.27 12.87 -12.81
C GLU A 192 15.17 13.17 -11.80
N SER A 193 13.96 13.52 -12.25
CA SER A 193 12.83 13.80 -11.34
C SER A 193 12.33 12.52 -10.68
N LEU A 194 12.22 11.40 -11.40
CA LEU A 194 11.90 10.11 -10.79
C LEU A 194 12.91 9.75 -9.70
N ILE A 195 14.21 9.84 -9.98
CA ILE A 195 15.24 9.43 -9.02
C ILE A 195 15.36 10.40 -7.84
N MET A 196 15.35 11.71 -8.09
CA MET A 196 15.73 12.72 -7.09
C MET A 196 14.55 13.45 -6.43
N LYS A 197 13.35 13.39 -7.02
CA LYS A 197 12.16 14.11 -6.51
C LYS A 197 11.05 13.21 -6.03
N THR A 198 11.15 11.90 -6.21
CA THR A 198 10.27 10.96 -5.52
C THR A 198 10.56 11.01 -4.03
N THR A 199 9.51 11.16 -3.22
CA THR A 199 9.62 11.32 -1.76
C THR A 199 8.79 10.27 -1.05
N GLN A 200 9.15 9.95 0.19
CA GLN A 200 8.32 9.08 1.02
C GLN A 200 6.98 9.78 1.34
N LEU A 201 5.91 9.00 1.33
CA LEU A 201 4.61 9.47 1.76
C LEU A 201 4.65 9.86 3.24
N LYS A 202 3.82 10.82 3.63
CA LYS A 202 3.63 11.17 5.05
C LYS A 202 2.99 9.98 5.76
N ASP A 203 3.25 9.84 7.05
CA ASP A 203 2.87 8.66 7.85
C ASP A 203 1.47 8.08 7.57
N GLY A 204 0.40 8.89 7.59
CA GLY A 204 -0.96 8.39 7.33
C GLY A 204 -1.11 7.74 5.95
N ASP A 205 -0.64 8.42 4.91
CA ASP A 205 -0.62 7.92 3.54
C ASP A 205 0.36 6.76 3.38
N TYR A 206 1.43 6.72 4.17
CA TYR A 206 2.39 5.62 4.20
C TYR A 206 1.72 4.32 4.63
N PHE A 207 0.97 4.32 5.73
CA PHE A 207 0.23 3.12 6.17
C PHE A 207 -0.76 2.66 5.10
N LYS A 208 -1.49 3.62 4.50
CA LYS A 208 -2.47 3.32 3.46
C LYS A 208 -1.81 2.71 2.22
N ALA A 209 -0.65 3.23 1.80
CA ALA A 209 0.13 2.63 0.73
C ALA A 209 0.60 1.21 1.11
N CYS A 210 1.00 0.97 2.36
CA CYS A 210 1.35 -0.37 2.84
C CYS A 210 0.14 -1.32 2.98
N GLY A 211 -1.07 -0.89 2.61
CA GLY A 211 -2.29 -1.70 2.63
C GLY A 211 -3.11 -1.55 3.91
N GLN A 212 -2.84 -0.56 4.76
CA GLN A 212 -3.58 -0.30 5.99
C GLN A 212 -4.16 1.12 6.00
N ASP A 213 -5.45 1.25 5.74
CA ASP A 213 -6.17 2.51 5.91
C ASP A 213 -6.71 2.58 7.35
N LEU A 214 -5.92 3.18 8.26
CA LEU A 214 -6.25 3.29 9.67
C LEU A 214 -7.34 4.36 9.89
N GLN A 215 -8.45 3.93 10.47
CA GLN A 215 -9.59 4.76 10.82
C GLN A 215 -9.86 4.66 12.34
N GLU A 216 -10.71 5.53 12.87
CA GLU A 216 -11.03 5.49 14.29
C GLU A 216 -11.95 4.28 14.62
N GLY A 217 -11.42 3.28 15.33
CA GLY A 217 -12.16 2.07 15.71
C GLY A 217 -12.05 0.90 14.72
N TYR A 218 -11.45 1.12 13.54
CA TYR A 218 -11.25 0.07 12.54
C TYR A 218 -10.10 0.40 11.58
N THR A 219 -9.61 -0.62 10.90
CA THR A 219 -8.64 -0.49 9.80
C THR A 219 -9.18 -1.24 8.60
N LEU A 220 -9.10 -0.64 7.42
CA LEU A 220 -9.31 -1.35 6.15
C LEU A 220 -7.97 -1.89 5.68
N VAL A 221 -7.91 -3.19 5.45
CA VAL A 221 -6.72 -3.89 4.96
C VAL A 221 -6.94 -4.20 3.48
N ASN A 222 -5.98 -3.80 2.65
CA ASN A 222 -5.93 -4.11 1.23
C ASN A 222 -4.52 -4.57 0.87
N VAL A 223 -4.31 -5.89 0.79
CA VAL A 223 -2.99 -6.49 0.55
C VAL A 223 -3.14 -7.69 -0.38
N GLY A 224 -2.38 -7.72 -1.47
CA GLY A 224 -2.37 -8.89 -2.37
C GLY A 224 -3.72 -9.28 -2.96
N GLY A 225 -4.63 -8.31 -3.12
CA GLY A 225 -6.01 -8.54 -3.55
C GLY A 225 -6.98 -8.94 -2.43
N ALA A 226 -6.49 -9.25 -1.23
CA ALA A 226 -7.32 -9.46 -0.05
C ALA A 226 -7.85 -8.12 0.47
N LYS A 227 -9.16 -8.04 0.69
CA LYS A 227 -9.81 -6.90 1.34
C LYS A 227 -10.49 -7.34 2.63
N LEU A 228 -10.09 -6.73 3.74
CA LEU A 228 -10.62 -7.01 5.08
C LEU A 228 -10.97 -5.70 5.79
N LYS A 229 -12.06 -5.70 6.57
CA LYS A 229 -12.30 -4.69 7.60
C LYS A 229 -12.02 -5.30 8.97
N MET A 230 -11.09 -4.72 9.71
CA MET A 230 -10.75 -5.15 11.07
C MET A 230 -11.18 -4.09 12.08
N LEU A 231 -11.98 -4.46 13.06
CA LEU A 231 -12.44 -3.58 14.15
C LEU A 231 -11.81 -4.03 15.46
N ALA A 232 -11.62 -3.09 16.38
CA ALA A 232 -11.10 -3.40 17.71
C ALA A 232 -11.84 -2.65 18.82
N GLU A 233 -12.16 -3.37 19.90
CA GLU A 233 -12.82 -2.85 21.09
C GLU A 233 -12.11 -3.35 22.36
N LYS A 234 -12.03 -2.52 23.39
CA LYS A 234 -11.54 -2.88 24.72
C LYS A 234 -12.67 -2.79 25.73
N ARG A 235 -12.96 -3.86 26.46
CA ARG A 235 -14.03 -3.86 27.45
C ARG A 235 -13.58 -3.18 28.75
N GLN A 236 -14.41 -2.29 29.28
CA GLN A 236 -14.12 -1.53 30.50
C GLN A 236 -14.02 -2.41 31.75
N SER A 237 -14.86 -3.44 31.86
CA SER A 237 -15.00 -4.22 33.09
C SER A 237 -13.77 -5.06 33.45
N ASP A 238 -13.06 -5.57 32.44
CA ASP A 238 -11.95 -6.51 32.63
C ASP A 238 -10.75 -6.23 31.72
N GLY A 239 -10.80 -5.17 30.90
CA GLY A 239 -9.72 -4.80 30.00
C GLY A 239 -9.54 -5.73 28.80
N THR A 240 -10.41 -6.72 28.58
CA THR A 240 -10.29 -7.66 27.45
C THR A 240 -10.39 -6.90 26.12
N LEU A 241 -9.48 -7.18 25.20
CA LEU A 241 -9.54 -6.72 23.82
C LEU A 241 -10.31 -7.73 22.96
N GLN A 242 -11.18 -7.22 22.10
CA GLN A 242 -11.87 -7.96 21.04
C GLN A 242 -11.45 -7.38 19.69
N VAL A 243 -11.07 -8.26 18.76
CA VAL A 243 -10.88 -7.93 17.35
C VAL A 243 -11.92 -8.67 16.53
N VAL A 244 -12.57 -7.94 15.63
CA VAL A 244 -13.56 -8.47 14.69
C VAL A 244 -13.04 -8.28 13.28
N ILE A 245 -12.92 -9.37 12.54
CA ILE A 245 -12.41 -9.37 11.17
C ILE A 245 -13.55 -9.74 10.22
N ILE A 246 -13.72 -8.92 9.20
CA ILE A 246 -14.78 -9.03 8.20
C ILE A 246 -14.12 -9.06 6.82
N PRO A 247 -13.95 -10.24 6.21
CA PRO A 247 -13.52 -10.34 4.82
C PRO A 247 -14.58 -9.80 3.87
N GLU A 248 -14.18 -9.05 2.83
CA GLU A 248 -15.10 -8.60 1.78
C GLU A 248 -15.43 -9.73 0.79
N GLY A 249 -14.46 -10.60 0.50
CA GLY A 249 -14.57 -11.73 -0.41
C GLY A 249 -14.78 -13.06 0.31
N SER A 250 -15.45 -14.02 -0.35
CA SER A 250 -15.58 -15.39 0.17
C SER A 250 -14.32 -16.23 0.01
N ASP A 251 -13.42 -15.79 -0.86
CA ASP A 251 -12.11 -16.30 -1.21
C ASP A 251 -11.00 -15.85 -0.23
N VAL A 252 -11.30 -14.92 0.67
CA VAL A 252 -10.34 -14.40 1.64
C VAL A 252 -10.54 -15.03 3.02
N GLU A 253 -9.47 -15.60 3.55
CA GLU A 253 -9.39 -16.19 4.90
C GLU A 253 -8.39 -15.42 5.75
N PHE A 254 -8.62 -15.42 7.08
CA PHE A 254 -7.69 -14.87 8.04
C PHE A 254 -7.43 -15.89 9.15
N HIS A 255 -6.15 -16.26 9.34
CA HIS A 255 -5.71 -17.11 10.43
C HIS A 255 -5.07 -16.25 11.53
N TYR A 256 -5.75 -16.13 12.66
CA TYR A 256 -5.25 -15.39 13.80
C TYR A 256 -4.06 -16.11 14.45
N VAL A 257 -3.00 -15.35 14.74
CA VAL A 257 -1.84 -15.81 15.50
C VAL A 257 -1.83 -15.19 16.89
N ASP A 258 -1.79 -13.86 16.96
CA ASP A 258 -1.80 -13.14 18.24
C ASP A 258 -2.30 -11.70 18.12
N MET A 259 -2.52 -11.03 19.26
CA MET A 259 -2.65 -9.59 19.32
C MET A 259 -2.00 -8.99 20.57
N MET A 260 -1.55 -7.75 20.44
CA MET A 260 -0.94 -6.99 21.54
C MET A 260 -1.43 -5.55 21.54
N GLU A 261 -1.65 -5.00 22.72
CA GLU A 261 -1.84 -3.56 22.91
C GLU A 261 -0.48 -2.87 22.90
N CYS A 262 -0.36 -1.77 22.16
CA CYS A 262 0.82 -0.93 22.18
C CYS A 262 0.47 0.53 21.86
N LEU A 263 1.49 1.39 21.85
CA LEU A 263 1.34 2.78 21.45
C LEU A 263 1.73 2.96 19.98
N MET A 264 1.03 3.86 19.30
CA MET A 264 1.35 4.25 17.94
C MET A 264 2.69 5.02 17.92
N GLY A 265 3.65 4.52 17.12
CA GLY A 265 4.96 5.16 16.95
C GLY A 265 4.98 6.23 15.85
N ALA A 266 3.95 6.31 15.01
CA ALA A 266 3.88 7.27 13.92
C ALA A 266 3.57 8.68 14.41
N LYS A 267 4.20 9.71 13.82
CA LYS A 267 4.16 11.09 14.30
C LYS A 267 2.76 11.69 14.34
N TRP A 268 1.92 11.37 13.36
CA TRP A 268 0.55 11.92 13.25
C TRP A 268 -0.38 11.49 14.38
N LYS A 269 -0.06 10.37 15.05
CA LYS A 269 -0.88 9.73 16.08
C LYS A 269 -0.04 9.23 17.24
N TYR A 270 1.12 9.85 17.46
CA TYR A 270 2.13 9.35 18.38
C TYR A 270 1.57 9.20 19.80
N GLY A 271 1.75 8.02 20.39
CA GLY A 271 1.29 7.73 21.75
C GLY A 271 -0.18 7.34 21.85
N GLU A 272 -0.96 7.36 20.78
CA GLU A 272 -2.33 6.83 20.82
C GLU A 272 -2.31 5.30 20.95
N SER A 273 -3.23 4.75 21.75
CA SER A 273 -3.34 3.31 21.96
C SER A 273 -3.87 2.59 20.72
N ILE A 274 -3.19 1.53 20.34
CA ILE A 274 -3.56 0.64 19.24
C ILE A 274 -3.47 -0.81 19.68
N VAL A 275 -4.13 -1.68 18.94
CA VAL A 275 -3.86 -3.10 18.95
C VAL A 275 -3.13 -3.46 17.66
N LYS A 276 -2.03 -4.22 17.78
CA LYS A 276 -1.42 -4.91 16.66
C LYS A 276 -1.94 -6.34 16.61
N VAL A 277 -2.47 -6.73 15.46
CA VAL A 277 -3.03 -8.05 15.21
C VAL A 277 -2.10 -8.78 14.24
N TYR A 278 -1.60 -9.91 14.68
CA TYR A 278 -0.72 -10.80 13.95
C TYR A 278 -1.55 -11.95 13.39
N GLY A 279 -1.41 -12.21 12.09
CA GLY A 279 -2.07 -13.34 11.47
C GLY A 279 -1.62 -13.55 10.05
N GLU A 280 -2.18 -14.58 9.45
CA GLU A 280 -1.96 -14.92 8.04
C GLU A 280 -3.21 -14.55 7.26
N ILE A 281 -3.03 -13.83 6.15
CA ILE A 281 -4.09 -13.57 5.17
C ILE A 281 -3.92 -14.57 4.04
N ALA A 282 -4.95 -15.36 3.76
CA ALA A 282 -4.96 -16.28 2.64
C ALA A 282 -6.01 -15.87 1.60
N VAL A 283 -5.60 -15.84 0.32
CA VAL A 283 -6.48 -15.60 -0.84
C VAL A 283 -6.55 -16.90 -1.64
N ASN A 284 -7.74 -17.49 -1.70
CA ASN A 284 -8.04 -18.75 -2.36
C ASN A 284 -8.77 -18.48 -3.68
N ASN A 285 -8.01 -18.19 -4.74
CA ASN A 285 -8.57 -18.13 -6.09
C ASN A 285 -8.59 -19.53 -6.70
N GLU A 286 -9.52 -19.80 -7.63
CA GLU A 286 -9.77 -21.14 -8.22
C GLU A 286 -8.52 -21.89 -8.68
N ASN A 287 -7.45 -21.17 -9.02
CA ASN A 287 -6.19 -21.73 -9.53
C ASN A 287 -4.96 -21.45 -8.67
N VAL A 288 -5.03 -20.57 -7.65
CA VAL A 288 -3.88 -20.15 -6.85
C VAL A 288 -4.30 -19.82 -5.42
N LYS A 289 -3.65 -20.46 -4.45
CA LYS A 289 -3.68 -20.06 -3.04
C LYS A 289 -2.43 -19.25 -2.72
N SER A 290 -2.62 -18.04 -2.22
CA SER A 290 -1.54 -17.21 -1.67
C SER A 290 -1.78 -17.03 -0.18
N THR A 291 -0.74 -17.16 0.64
CA THR A 291 -0.78 -16.88 2.08
C THR A 291 0.32 -15.88 2.40
N THR A 292 0.01 -14.88 3.23
CA THR A 292 0.96 -13.83 3.61
C THR A 292 0.83 -13.52 5.09
N ASP A 293 1.96 -13.59 5.81
CA ASP A 293 2.07 -13.11 7.19
C ASP A 293 1.87 -11.60 7.22
N TYR A 294 0.98 -11.12 8.07
CA TYR A 294 0.62 -9.71 8.09
C TYR A 294 0.33 -9.20 9.49
N VAL A 295 0.80 -7.98 9.77
CA VAL A 295 0.58 -7.29 11.04
C VAL A 295 -0.29 -6.07 10.79
N THR A 296 -1.50 -6.07 11.34
CA THR A 296 -2.45 -4.96 11.18
C THR A 296 -2.49 -4.11 12.45
N SER A 297 -2.34 -2.80 12.31
CA SER A 297 -2.53 -1.85 13.40
C SER A 297 -3.96 -1.32 13.40
N ILE A 298 -4.64 -1.30 14.55
CA ILE A 298 -6.03 -0.85 14.69
C ILE A 298 -6.16 0.06 15.90
N PHE A 299 -6.73 1.26 15.72
CA PHE A 299 -7.18 2.09 16.83
C PHE A 299 -8.42 1.44 17.46
N PHE A 300 -8.38 1.10 18.74
CA PHE A 300 -9.50 0.48 19.41
C PHE A 300 -10.30 1.51 20.23
N LYS A 301 -11.59 1.21 20.45
CA LYS A 301 -12.46 2.00 21.33
C LYS A 301 -12.70 1.26 22.64
N THR A 302 -12.73 2.00 23.74
CA THR A 302 -13.07 1.43 25.05
C THR A 302 -14.60 1.44 25.22
N VAL A 303 -15.20 0.27 25.42
CA VAL A 303 -16.66 0.06 25.45
C VAL A 303 -17.10 -0.60 26.76
N PRO A 304 -18.32 -0.32 27.26
CA PRO A 304 -18.85 -1.00 28.44
C PRO A 304 -18.99 -2.52 28.23
N GLU A 305 -19.48 -2.91 27.07
CA GLU A 305 -19.59 -4.29 26.60
C GLU A 305 -19.32 -4.35 25.10
N PHE A 306 -18.88 -5.50 24.61
CA PHE A 306 -18.57 -5.68 23.20
C PHE A 306 -19.81 -5.54 22.31
N SER A 307 -19.65 -4.81 21.20
CA SER A 307 -20.71 -4.59 20.21
C SER A 307 -21.04 -5.85 19.42
N PHE A 308 -20.07 -6.76 19.26
CA PHE A 308 -20.23 -8.00 18.48
C PHE A 308 -20.17 -9.23 19.38
N LYS A 309 -21.06 -10.19 19.11
CA LYS A 309 -21.17 -11.44 19.86
C LYS A 309 -20.85 -12.63 18.95
N LYS A 310 -20.22 -13.66 19.53
CA LYS A 310 -20.02 -14.94 18.85
C LYS A 310 -21.39 -15.53 18.51
N GLY A 311 -21.70 -15.65 17.21
CA GLY A 311 -22.97 -16.19 16.72
C GLY A 311 -23.81 -15.24 15.86
N ASP A 312 -23.37 -14.02 15.58
CA ASP A 312 -24.13 -12.99 14.84
C ASP A 312 -24.36 -13.27 13.32
N GLY A 313 -24.29 -14.52 12.86
CA GLY A 313 -24.80 -14.99 11.55
C GLY A 313 -24.10 -14.49 10.29
N LYS A 314 -23.19 -13.51 10.38
CA LYS A 314 -22.30 -13.07 9.30
C LYS A 314 -20.96 -13.82 9.40
N LYS A 315 -20.19 -13.90 8.30
CA LYS A 315 -18.78 -14.37 8.29
C LYS A 315 -17.87 -13.43 9.09
N LEU A 316 -18.09 -13.36 10.39
CA LEU A 316 -17.31 -12.57 11.34
C LEU A 316 -16.34 -13.50 12.03
N LEU A 317 -15.07 -13.16 12.01
CA LEU A 317 -14.06 -13.83 12.81
C LEU A 317 -13.82 -12.97 14.04
N ILE A 318 -14.15 -13.50 15.22
CA ILE A 318 -14.09 -12.76 16.49
C ILE A 318 -13.03 -13.40 17.39
N PHE A 319 -12.02 -12.62 17.71
CA PHE A 319 -10.90 -13.00 18.57
C PHE A 319 -10.91 -12.13 19.83
N GLN A 320 -10.58 -12.71 20.97
CA GLN A 320 -10.57 -12.02 22.26
C GLN A 320 -9.33 -12.42 23.06
N LYS A 321 -8.68 -11.45 23.71
CA LYS A 321 -7.47 -11.67 24.51
C LYS A 321 -7.42 -10.62 25.62
N ILE A 322 -7.03 -11.05 26.81
CA ILE A 322 -6.59 -10.13 27.86
C ILE A 322 -5.15 -9.77 27.52
N CYS A 323 -4.92 -8.52 27.13
CA CYS A 323 -3.56 -8.03 26.88
C CYS A 323 -3.02 -7.39 28.15
N ASP A 324 -1.90 -7.91 28.63
CA ASP A 324 -1.12 -7.22 29.65
C ASP A 324 -0.57 -5.93 29.04
N LYS A 325 -0.63 -4.82 29.80
CA LYS A 325 0.05 -3.59 29.39
C LYS A 325 1.55 -3.86 29.40
N THR A 326 2.19 -3.79 28.25
CA THR A 326 3.65 -3.68 28.19
C THR A 326 4.04 -2.26 28.57
N ASP A 327 4.83 -2.13 29.64
CA ASP A 327 5.38 -0.88 30.17
C ASP A 327 6.26 -0.12 29.17
#